data_AF-M0B6B4-F1
#
_entry.id   AF-M0B6B4-F1
#
_cell.length_a   1.000
_cell.length_b   1.000
_cell.length_c   1.000
_cell.angle_alpha   90.00
_cell.angle_beta   90.00
_cell.angle_gamma   90.00
#
_symmetry.space_group_name_H-M   'P 1'
#
loop_
_entity.id
_entity.type
_entity.pdbx_description
1 polymer ?
#
loop_
_entity_poly.entity_id
_entity_poly.type
_entity_poly.pdbx_seq_one_letter_code
_entity_poly.pdbx_strand_id
1 'polypeptide(L)'
;MQTILLCADTDGERITEQVDSITSLPLEQDRVRVLVYHVFRTDDDEVNAANLKAVQYATAELEAAGFEIEVRQSSGDAVRNILETAAAVDADLLSIGGRKRSPTGKALFGSVAQQVMLRSERPVLFSTAGE
;
A
#
# COMPACT_ATOMS: atom_id res chain seq x y z
N MET A 1 4.35 -17.83 -6.66
CA MET A 1 4.37 -16.38 -6.92
C MET A 1 4.11 -15.71 -5.59
N GLN A 2 5.01 -14.87 -5.10
CA GLN A 2 4.77 -14.11 -3.86
C GLN A 2 3.86 -12.91 -4.18
N THR A 3 2.93 -12.58 -3.28
CA THR A 3 2.00 -11.46 -3.45
C THR A 3 2.24 -10.40 -2.38
N ILE A 4 2.59 -9.19 -2.79
CA ILE A 4 2.67 -8.02 -1.91
C ILE A 4 1.38 -7.20 -2.09
N LEU A 5 0.64 -6.96 -1.01
CA LEU A 5 -0.50 -6.03 -1.01
C LEU A 5 0.00 -4.62 -0.64
N LEU A 6 0.15 -3.75 -1.64
CA LEU A 6 0.51 -2.35 -1.43
C LEU A 6 -0.77 -1.54 -1.21
N CYS A 7 -1.00 -1.07 0.01
CA CYS A 7 -2.14 -0.22 0.32
C CYS A 7 -1.81 1.23 -0.01
N ALA A 8 -2.39 1.73 -1.10
CA ALA A 8 -2.21 3.08 -1.58
C ALA A 8 -3.23 4.03 -0.93
N ASP A 9 -2.76 5.13 -0.35
CA ASP A 9 -3.60 6.28 0.02
C ASP A 9 -3.60 7.29 -1.15
N THR A 10 -4.46 8.31 -1.08
CA THR A 10 -4.51 9.42 -2.06
C THR A 10 -3.33 10.39 -1.95
N ASP A 11 -2.48 10.23 -0.94
CA ASP A 11 -1.34 11.10 -0.63
C ASP A 11 -0.08 10.65 -1.38
N GLY A 12 0.37 11.47 -2.34
CA GLY A 12 1.46 11.15 -3.26
C GLY A 12 2.84 10.97 -2.60
N GLU A 13 3.16 11.68 -1.51
CA GLU A 13 4.48 11.54 -0.86
C GLU A 13 4.62 10.18 -0.16
N ARG A 14 3.51 9.57 0.28
CA ARG A 14 3.53 8.27 0.96
C ARG A 14 3.79 7.13 0.00
N ILE A 15 3.32 7.26 -1.24
CA ILE A 15 3.41 6.20 -2.21
C ILE A 15 4.85 5.99 -2.68
N THR A 16 5.63 7.07 -2.81
CA THR A 16 7.05 7.02 -3.16
C THR A 16 7.84 6.19 -2.16
N GLU A 17 7.67 6.44 -0.87
CA GLU A 17 8.39 5.72 0.18
C GLU A 17 8.02 4.23 0.24
N GLN A 18 6.75 3.90 -0.04
CA GLN A 18 6.32 2.50 -0.14
C GLN A 18 6.94 1.81 -1.34
N VAL A 19 7.02 2.48 -2.50
CA VAL A 19 7.68 1.97 -3.70
C VAL A 19 9.16 1.74 -3.43
N ASP A 20 9.88 2.74 -2.90
CA ASP A 20 11.31 2.64 -2.58
C ASP A 20 11.60 1.54 -1.56
N SER A 21 10.72 1.38 -0.56
CA SER A 21 10.84 0.30 0.42
C SER A 21 10.67 -1.08 -0.22
N ILE A 22 9.78 -1.24 -1.21
CA ILE A 22 9.58 -2.52 -1.90
C ILE A 22 10.71 -2.82 -2.87
N THR A 23 11.16 -1.83 -3.66
CA THR A 23 12.22 -2.00 -4.67
C THR A 23 13.59 -2.25 -4.04
N SER A 24 13.81 -1.80 -2.80
CA SER A 24 15.04 -2.06 -2.05
C SER A 24 15.09 -3.44 -1.37
N LEU A 25 13.99 -4.19 -1.35
CA LEU A 25 14.00 -5.56 -0.81
C LEU A 25 14.78 -6.49 -1.75
N PRO A 26 15.55 -7.45 -1.22
CA PRO A 26 16.30 -8.43 -2.02
C PRO A 26 15.35 -9.51 -2.56
N LEU A 27 14.42 -9.14 -3.45
CA LEU A 27 13.41 -10.01 -4.04
C LEU A 27 13.76 -10.36 -5.49
N GLU A 28 13.40 -11.58 -5.93
CA GLU A 28 13.37 -11.96 -7.35
C GLU A 28 12.08 -11.38 -7.97
N GLN A 29 12.17 -10.24 -8.66
CA GLN A 29 11.01 -9.45 -9.08
C GLN A 29 10.05 -10.22 -10.00
N ASP A 30 10.58 -11.09 -10.86
CA ASP A 30 9.81 -11.96 -11.77
C ASP A 30 8.97 -13.02 -11.03
N ARG A 31 9.22 -13.22 -9.74
CA ARG A 31 8.49 -14.14 -8.86
C ARG A 31 7.59 -13.42 -7.86
N VAL A 32 7.47 -12.10 -7.98
CA VAL A 32 6.68 -11.23 -7.10
C VAL A 32 5.63 -10.49 -7.92
N ARG A 33 4.38 -10.63 -7.48
CA ARG A 33 3.26 -9.80 -7.93
C ARG A 33 2.97 -8.75 -6.87
N VAL A 34 2.87 -7.48 -7.27
CA VAL A 34 2.44 -6.39 -6.39
C VAL A 34 1.00 -6.00 -6.74
N LEU A 35 0.10 -6.20 -5.77
CA LEU A 35 -1.28 -5.76 -5.85
C LEU A 35 -1.40 -4.37 -5.25
N VAL A 36 -1.51 -3.35 -6.10
CA VAL A 36 -1.76 -1.96 -5.69
C VAL A 36 -3.24 -1.81 -5.36
N TYR A 37 -3.53 -1.56 -4.09
CA TYR A 37 -4.88 -1.59 -3.55
C TYR A 37 -5.28 -0.28 -2.91
N HIS A 38 -6.42 0.28 -3.33
CA HIS A 38 -6.99 1.49 -2.76
C HIS A 38 -8.38 1.24 -2.17
N VAL A 39 -8.69 1.87 -1.04
CA VAL A 39 -10.04 1.84 -0.46
C VAL A 39 -10.63 3.24 -0.43
N PHE A 40 -11.67 3.46 -1.23
CA PHE A 40 -12.45 4.71 -1.22
C PHE A 40 -13.31 4.79 0.03
N ARG A 41 -13.52 6.02 0.53
CA ARG A 41 -14.51 6.24 1.58
C ARG A 41 -15.89 6.17 0.94
N THR A 42 -16.90 5.77 1.71
CA THR A 42 -18.29 5.62 1.20
C THR A 42 -18.86 6.90 0.59
N ASP A 43 -18.34 8.07 0.99
CA ASP A 43 -18.80 9.38 0.52
C ASP A 43 -17.97 9.93 -0.66
N ASP A 44 -16.92 9.21 -1.10
CA ASP A 44 -16.12 9.64 -2.24
C ASP A 44 -16.88 9.33 -3.54
N ASP A 45 -16.80 10.22 -4.52
CA ASP A 45 -17.19 9.89 -5.90
C ASP A 45 -16.39 8.65 -6.31
N GLU A 46 -17.07 7.57 -6.72
CA GLU A 46 -16.42 6.31 -7.06
C GLU A 46 -15.59 6.48 -8.34
N VAL A 47 -14.35 6.95 -8.18
CA VAL A 47 -13.36 7.10 -9.23
C VAL A 47 -12.65 5.74 -9.40
N ASN A 48 -12.20 5.45 -10.61
CA ASN A 48 -11.31 4.30 -10.81
C ASN A 48 -9.95 4.58 -10.16
N ALA A 49 -9.51 3.72 -9.24
CA ALA A 49 -8.25 3.83 -8.52
C ALA A 49 -7.05 3.92 -9.47
N ALA A 50 -7.10 3.28 -10.65
CA ALA A 50 -6.07 3.38 -11.67
C ALA A 50 -5.88 4.81 -12.23
N ASN A 51 -6.84 5.72 -11.99
CA ASN A 51 -6.73 7.14 -12.34
C ASN A 51 -6.15 8.00 -11.21
N LEU A 52 -5.96 7.45 -10.01
CA LEU A 52 -5.34 8.18 -8.91
C LEU A 52 -3.85 8.33 -9.18
N LYS A 53 -3.34 9.56 -9.04
CA LYS A 53 -1.92 9.87 -9.29
C LYS A 53 -0.97 8.97 -8.50
N ALA A 54 -1.30 8.66 -7.24
CA ALA A 54 -0.51 7.77 -6.41
C ALA A 54 -0.46 6.35 -6.98
N VAL A 55 -1.61 5.79 -7.40
CA VAL A 55 -1.69 4.46 -8.00
C VAL A 55 -0.96 4.40 -9.34
N GLN A 56 -1.11 5.43 -10.18
CA GLN A 56 -0.39 5.54 -11.46
C GLN A 56 1.12 5.58 -11.25
N TYR A 57 1.59 6.38 -10.29
CA TYR A 57 2.99 6.46 -9.92
C TYR A 57 3.52 5.11 -9.43
N ALA A 58 2.83 4.47 -8.47
CA ALA A 58 3.24 3.16 -7.96
C ALA A 58 3.34 2.11 -9.06
N THR A 59 2.31 2.05 -9.91
CA THR A 59 2.25 1.11 -11.03
C THR A 59 3.45 1.33 -11.96
N ALA A 60 3.68 2.57 -12.41
CA ALA A 60 4.76 2.88 -13.33
C ALA A 60 6.15 2.53 -12.77
N GLU A 61 6.44 2.91 -11.52
CA GLU A 61 7.75 2.68 -10.91
C GLU A 61 8.00 1.20 -10.59
N LEU A 62 6.98 0.48 -10.12
CA LEU A 62 7.11 -0.95 -9.83
C LEU A 62 7.19 -1.79 -11.12
N GLU A 63 6.44 -1.44 -12.17
CA GLU A 63 6.60 -2.05 -13.50
C GLU A 63 8.02 -1.80 -14.05
N ALA A 64 8.52 -0.58 -13.93
CA ALA A 64 9.89 -0.23 -14.35
C ALA A 64 10.96 -1.01 -13.56
N ALA A 65 10.68 -1.35 -12.31
CA ALA A 65 11.53 -2.20 -11.48
C ALA A 65 11.38 -3.71 -11.77
N GLY A 66 10.47 -4.11 -12.67
CA GLY A 66 10.33 -5.48 -13.15
C GLY A 66 9.30 -6.35 -12.41
N PHE A 67 8.42 -5.76 -11.60
CA PHE A 67 7.35 -6.49 -10.90
C PHE A 67 6.12 -6.70 -11.80
N GLU A 68 5.38 -7.79 -11.57
CA GLU A 68 4.02 -7.96 -12.10
C GLU A 68 3.04 -7.11 -11.28
N ILE A 69 2.27 -6.23 -11.93
CA ILE A 69 1.34 -5.32 -11.23
C ILE A 69 -0.12 -5.67 -11.51
N GLU A 70 -0.91 -5.63 -10.44
CA GLU A 70 -2.37 -5.66 -10.50
C GLU A 70 -2.91 -4.47 -9.69
N VAL A 71 -3.96 -3.80 -10.20
CA VAL A 71 -4.64 -2.72 -9.47
C VAL A 71 -6.02 -3.21 -9.04
N ARG A 72 -6.34 -3.03 -7.75
CA ARG A 72 -7.69 -3.28 -7.21
C ARG A 72 -8.17 -2.13 -6.35
N GLN A 73 -9.48 -2.04 -6.21
CA GLN A 73 -10.12 -1.07 -5.34
C GLN A 73 -11.31 -1.67 -4.59
N SER A 74 -11.68 -1.04 -3.49
CA SER A 74 -12.97 -1.23 -2.83
C SER A 74 -13.46 0.08 -2.24
N SER A 75 -14.65 0.08 -1.66
CA SER A 75 -15.22 1.22 -0.95
C SER A 75 -15.70 0.80 0.44
N GLY A 76 -15.58 1.70 1.42
CA GLY A 76 -16.07 1.49 2.79
C GLY A 76 -14.96 1.49 3.85
N ASP A 77 -15.04 0.55 4.79
CA ASP A 77 -14.10 0.49 5.91
C ASP A 77 -12.72 0.00 5.46
N ALA A 78 -11.75 0.91 5.44
CA ALA A 78 -10.40 0.63 4.97
C ALA A 78 -9.71 -0.52 5.75
N VAL A 79 -9.85 -0.58 7.07
CA VAL A 79 -9.17 -1.60 7.88
C VAL A 79 -9.72 -2.98 7.54
N ARG A 80 -11.04 -3.14 7.56
CA ARG A 80 -11.72 -4.38 7.21
C ARG A 80 -11.36 -4.78 5.78
N ASN A 81 -11.52 -3.87 4.82
CA ASN A 81 -11.31 -4.17 3.41
C ASN A 81 -9.85 -4.52 3.09
N ILE A 82 -8.86 -3.90 3.75
CA ILE A 82 -7.44 -4.26 3.62
C ILE A 82 -7.20 -5.68 4.15
N LEU A 83 -7.65 -5.99 5.36
CA LEU A 83 -7.44 -7.30 5.98
C LEU A 83 -8.14 -8.43 5.20
N GLU A 84 -9.38 -8.20 4.77
CA GLU A 84 -10.14 -9.15 3.96
C GLU A 84 -9.51 -9.37 2.60
N THR A 85 -9.02 -8.31 1.95
CA THR A 85 -8.31 -8.43 0.66
C THR A 85 -7.00 -9.18 0.84
N ALA A 86 -6.21 -8.85 1.87
CA ALA A 86 -4.95 -9.54 2.16
C ALA A 86 -5.17 -11.05 2.34
N ALA A 87 -6.22 -11.45 3.06
CA ALA A 87 -6.60 -12.85 3.20
C ALA A 87 -7.07 -13.47 1.87
N ALA A 88 -7.92 -12.76 1.12
CA ALA A 88 -8.50 -13.26 -0.13
C ALA A 88 -7.47 -13.48 -1.24
N VAL A 89 -6.41 -12.65 -1.28
CA VAL A 89 -5.33 -12.77 -2.28
C VAL A 89 -4.14 -13.57 -1.77
N ASP A 90 -4.24 -14.11 -0.55
CA ASP A 90 -3.16 -14.79 0.16
C ASP A 90 -1.85 -13.98 0.18
N ALA A 91 -1.94 -12.69 0.55
CA ALA A 91 -0.80 -11.77 0.54
C ALA A 91 0.32 -12.21 1.51
N ASP A 92 1.54 -12.34 1.02
CA ASP A 92 2.72 -12.68 1.81
C ASP A 92 3.22 -11.48 2.64
N LEU A 93 2.92 -10.26 2.20
CA LEU A 93 3.35 -9.01 2.83
C LEU A 93 2.33 -7.90 2.57
N LEU A 94 2.00 -7.11 3.58
CA LEU A 94 1.30 -5.83 3.41
C LEU A 94 2.31 -4.69 3.43
N SER A 95 2.28 -3.82 2.42
CA SER A 95 2.98 -2.54 2.45
C SER A 95 2.00 -1.43 2.82
N ILE A 96 2.26 -0.75 3.94
CA ILE A 96 1.43 0.32 4.47
C ILE A 96 2.27 1.59 4.67
N GLY A 97 1.79 2.72 4.14
CA GLY A 97 2.41 4.03 4.35
C GLY A 97 1.94 4.71 5.65
N GLY A 98 2.89 5.30 6.38
CA GLY A 98 2.64 6.22 7.49
C GLY A 98 2.38 7.66 7.04
N ARG A 99 1.97 8.52 7.97
CA ARG A 99 1.86 9.98 7.77
C ARG A 99 3.19 10.67 8.06
N LYS A 100 3.37 11.89 7.53
CA LYS A 100 4.46 12.80 7.92
C LYS A 100 4.60 12.84 9.43
N ARG A 101 5.85 12.84 9.92
CA ARG A 101 6.14 12.95 11.36
C ARG A 101 5.46 14.20 11.94
N SER A 102 5.07 14.13 13.21
CA SER A 102 4.58 15.30 13.92
C SER A 102 5.66 16.40 13.95
N PRO A 103 5.30 17.68 14.22
CA PRO A 103 6.29 18.75 14.40
C PRO A 103 7.36 18.48 15.47
N THR A 104 7.09 17.52 16.35
CA THR A 104 8.00 17.02 17.40
C THR A 104 8.77 15.76 17.02
N GLY A 105 8.76 15.37 15.74
CA GLY A 105 9.54 14.24 15.22
C GLY A 105 8.96 12.85 15.48
N LYS A 106 7.71 12.73 15.97
CA LYS A 106 7.10 11.41 16.22
C LYS A 106 6.53 10.84 14.92
N ALA A 107 6.81 9.56 14.65
CA ALA A 107 6.16 8.83 13.57
C ALA A 107 4.64 8.87 13.76
N LEU A 108 3.92 9.36 12.76
CA LEU A 108 2.47 9.36 12.76
C LEU A 108 2.00 8.19 11.89
N PHE A 109 1.62 7.09 12.52
CA PHE A 109 1.18 5.90 11.80
C PHE A 109 -0.14 6.13 11.03
N GLY A 110 -1.06 6.91 11.59
CA GLY A 110 -2.43 7.00 11.10
C GLY A 110 -3.29 5.84 11.62
N SER A 111 -4.57 6.09 11.87
CA SER A 111 -5.46 5.13 12.52
C SER A 111 -5.61 3.82 11.73
N VAL A 112 -5.67 3.90 10.39
CA VAL A 112 -5.76 2.72 9.51
C VAL A 112 -4.50 1.86 9.64
N ALA A 113 -3.30 2.44 9.47
CA ALA A 113 -2.06 1.69 9.58
C ALA A 113 -1.90 1.04 10.96
N GLN A 114 -2.21 1.76 12.04
CA GLN A 114 -2.17 1.19 13.39
C GLN A 114 -3.11 -0.01 13.54
N GLN A 115 -4.36 0.12 13.10
CA GLN A 115 -5.33 -0.96 13.22
C GLN A 115 -4.97 -2.16 12.34
N VAL A 116 -4.44 -1.94 11.13
CA VAL A 116 -3.95 -3.01 10.25
C VAL A 116 -2.75 -3.70 10.90
N MET A 117 -1.74 -2.96 11.38
CA MET A 117 -0.57 -3.55 12.05
C MET A 117 -0.95 -4.37 13.30
N LEU A 118 -1.96 -3.93 14.05
CA LEU A 118 -2.43 -4.64 15.25
C LEU A 118 -3.23 -5.90 14.94
N ARG A 119 -3.86 -6.00 13.77
CA ARG A 119 -4.83 -7.07 13.44
C ARG A 119 -4.41 -7.96 12.28
N SER A 120 -3.37 -7.58 11.54
CA SER A 120 -2.87 -8.34 10.39
C SER A 120 -2.33 -9.70 10.85
N GLU A 121 -2.78 -10.75 10.17
CA GLU A 121 -2.22 -12.10 10.30
C GLU A 121 -1.00 -12.29 9.38
N ARG A 122 -0.67 -11.27 8.57
CA ARG A 122 0.44 -11.25 7.62
C ARG A 122 1.52 -10.26 8.07
N PRO A 123 2.79 -10.48 7.69
CA PRO A 123 3.85 -9.48 7.86
C PRO A 123 3.43 -8.11 7.31
N VAL A 124 3.83 -7.04 8.00
CA VAL A 124 3.57 -5.65 7.57
C VAL A 124 4.90 -4.92 7.41
N LEU A 125 5.16 -4.45 6.19
CA LEU A 125 6.18 -3.45 5.88
C LEU A 125 5.57 -2.07 6.06
N PHE A 126 6.09 -1.31 7.01
CA PHE A 126 5.63 0.04 7.29
C PHE A 126 6.65 1.06 6.79
N SER A 127 6.24 1.92 5.87
CA SER A 127 7.10 2.95 5.26
C SER A 127 6.70 4.34 5.75
N THR A 128 7.67 5.17 6.11
CA THR A 128 7.44 6.57 6.49
C THR A 128 8.34 7.46 5.67
N ALA A 129 7.83 8.63 5.27
CA ALA A 129 8.66 9.70 4.71
C ALA A 129 9.92 9.91 5.55
N GLY A 130 11.08 9.77 4.90
CA GLY A 130 12.37 10.21 5.41
C GLY A 130 12.40 11.72 5.65
N GLU A 131 13.41 12.18 6.39
CA GLU A 131 13.66 13.61 6.65
C GLU A 131 13.97 14.42 5.39
#